data_AF-A0A661ZAP8-F1
#
_entry.id   AF-A0A661ZAP8-F1
#
_cell.length_a   1.000
_cell.length_b   1.000
_cell.length_c   1.000
_cell.angle_alpha   90.00
_cell.angle_beta   90.00
_cell.angle_gamma   90.00
#
_symmetry.space_group_name_H-M   'P 1'
#
loop_
_entity.id
_entity.type
_entity.pdbx_description
1 polymer ?
#
loop_
_entity_poly.entity_id
_entity_poly.type
_entity_poly.pdbx_seq_one_letter_code
_entity_poly.pdbx_strand_id
1 'polypeptide(L)'
;MQKKIVTFLLIISLFASCKKHVISKIEGEWKMVPLNEYFLDKNVTWNFAEGDNLIITEVATDTTIIDSAKYEIKVNVIGKKTILITDRKSNNGTYLINKLNKSVLKLERTVKDDGESAGAFLWYEFVK
;
A
#
# COMPACT_ATOMS: atom_id res chain seq x y z
N MET A 1 16.86 -31.37 22.56
CA MET A 1 15.69 -30.90 21.78
C MET A 1 15.38 -29.41 21.98
N GLN A 2 15.66 -28.83 23.15
CA GLN A 2 15.39 -27.41 23.47
C GLN A 2 16.14 -26.38 22.58
N LYS A 3 17.40 -26.67 22.17
CA LYS A 3 18.18 -25.76 21.31
C LYS A 3 17.53 -25.47 19.95
N LYS A 4 16.79 -26.44 19.37
CA LYS A 4 16.09 -26.26 18.08
C LYS A 4 14.85 -25.35 18.20
N ILE A 5 14.19 -25.35 19.36
CA ILE A 5 12.99 -24.54 19.62
C ILE A 5 13.36 -23.05 19.79
N VAL A 6 14.48 -22.77 20.48
CA VAL A 6 14.95 -21.40 20.70
C VAL A 6 15.37 -20.74 19.38
N THR A 7 16.04 -21.48 18.48
CA THR A 7 16.42 -20.97 17.15
C THR A 7 15.20 -20.68 16.27
N PHE A 8 14.15 -21.51 16.35
CA PHE A 8 12.92 -21.31 15.57
C PHE A 8 12.13 -20.06 16.03
N LEU A 9 12.06 -19.81 17.34
CA LEU A 9 11.41 -18.62 17.90
C LEU A 9 12.12 -17.31 17.52
N LEU A 10 13.45 -17.33 17.40
CA LEU A 10 14.24 -16.15 17.03
C LEU A 10 13.98 -15.71 15.57
N ILE A 11 13.68 -16.67 14.69
CA ILE A 11 13.43 -16.39 13.26
C ILE A 11 12.04 -15.75 13.08
N ILE A 12 11.03 -16.19 13.83
CA ILE A 12 9.65 -15.67 13.73
C ILE A 12 9.55 -14.20 14.19
N SER A 13 10.28 -13.82 15.24
CA SER A 13 10.22 -12.45 15.78
C SER A 13 10.77 -11.38 14.83
N LEU A 14 11.73 -11.74 13.97
CA LEU A 14 12.30 -10.84 12.97
C LEU A 14 11.27 -10.40 11.91
N PHE A 15 10.33 -11.28 11.55
CA PHE A 15 9.29 -10.98 10.56
C PHE A 15 8.21 -10.03 11.09
N ALA A 16 7.81 -10.19 12.35
CA ALA A 16 6.83 -9.32 12.98
C ALA A 16 7.36 -7.87 13.09
N SER A 17 8.64 -7.71 13.40
CA SER A 17 9.30 -6.39 13.46
C SER A 17 9.34 -5.69 12.09
N CYS A 18 9.65 -6.44 11.03
CA CYS A 18 9.72 -5.89 9.68
C CYS A 18 8.35 -5.36 9.20
N LYS A 19 7.27 -6.14 9.39
CA LYS A 19 5.90 -5.71 9.04
C LYS A 19 5.48 -4.45 9.81
N LYS A 20 5.70 -4.42 11.12
CA LYS A 20 5.34 -3.28 11.98
C LYS A 20 6.06 -1.98 11.56
N HIS A 21 7.34 -2.08 11.19
CA HIS A 21 8.10 -0.93 10.70
C HIS A 21 7.65 -0.43 9.31
N VAL A 22 7.09 -1.30 8.46
CA VAL A 22 6.47 -0.86 7.19
C VAL A 22 5.15 -0.14 7.47
N ILE A 23 4.31 -0.70 8.34
CA ILE A 23 3.04 -0.09 8.78
C ILE A 23 3.30 1.32 9.33
N SER A 24 4.21 1.48 10.30
CA SER A 24 4.46 2.80 10.90
C SER A 24 5.02 3.85 9.93
N LYS A 25 5.59 3.43 8.79
CA LYS A 25 6.06 4.36 7.74
C LYS A 25 4.95 4.73 6.76
N ILE A 26 4.06 3.79 6.46
CA ILE A 26 3.01 4.00 5.47
C ILE A 26 1.80 4.71 6.06
N GLU A 27 1.52 4.53 7.35
CA GLU A 27 0.38 5.17 8.01
C GLU A 27 0.42 6.69 7.88
N GLY A 28 -0.76 7.28 7.78
CA GLY A 28 -0.99 8.70 7.55
C GLY A 28 -1.34 9.06 6.12
N GLU A 29 -1.40 10.35 5.88
CA GLU A 29 -1.86 10.95 4.64
C GLU A 29 -0.76 11.00 3.58
N TRP A 30 -1.14 10.73 2.33
CA TRP A 30 -0.26 10.75 1.17
C TRP A 30 -0.96 11.44 0.00
N LYS A 31 -0.40 12.55 -0.47
CA LYS A 31 -0.90 13.24 -1.65
C LYS A 31 -0.34 12.59 -2.91
N MET A 32 -1.22 12.19 -3.82
CA MET A 32 -0.80 11.59 -5.09
C MET A 32 -0.20 12.64 -6.02
N VAL A 33 0.89 12.28 -6.69
CA VAL A 33 1.50 13.06 -7.77
C VAL A 33 0.76 12.69 -9.07
N PRO A 34 0.22 13.67 -9.82
CA PRO A 34 -0.47 13.38 -11.07
C PRO A 34 0.54 12.96 -12.14
N LEU A 35 0.44 11.71 -12.60
CA LEU A 35 1.31 11.15 -13.63
C LEU A 35 0.66 11.10 -15.02
N ASN A 36 -0.62 11.44 -15.13
CA ASN A 36 -1.37 11.46 -16.38
C ASN A 36 -2.44 12.55 -16.35
N GLU A 37 -3.02 12.83 -17.52
CA GLU A 37 -4.00 13.90 -17.72
C GLU A 37 -5.26 13.76 -16.86
N TYR A 38 -5.70 12.53 -16.57
CA TYR A 38 -6.90 12.26 -15.77
C TYR A 38 -6.81 12.78 -14.33
N PHE A 39 -5.58 12.97 -13.81
CA PHE A 39 -5.34 13.45 -12.46
C PHE A 39 -4.83 14.90 -12.40
N LEU A 40 -4.58 15.57 -13.53
CA LEU A 40 -3.99 16.92 -13.52
C LEU A 40 -4.90 17.97 -12.87
N ASP A 41 -6.21 17.78 -12.96
CA ASP A 41 -7.24 18.64 -12.38
C ASP A 41 -7.78 18.13 -11.03
N LYS A 42 -7.17 17.07 -10.47
CA LYS A 42 -7.64 16.42 -9.25
C LYS A 42 -6.58 16.45 -8.16
N ASN A 43 -7.01 16.77 -6.95
CA ASN A 43 -6.23 16.47 -5.76
C ASN A 43 -6.68 15.12 -5.22
N VAL A 44 -5.84 14.10 -5.39
CA VAL A 44 -6.08 12.75 -4.86
C VAL A 44 -5.20 12.52 -3.65
N THR A 45 -5.82 12.14 -2.54
CA THR A 45 -5.14 11.88 -1.27
C THR A 45 -5.52 10.48 -0.76
N TRP A 46 -4.52 9.72 -0.34
CA TRP A 46 -4.69 8.41 0.28
C TRP A 46 -4.26 8.49 1.75
N ASN A 47 -5.16 8.14 2.66
CA ASN A 47 -4.87 8.08 4.08
C ASN A 47 -4.90 6.62 4.54
N PHE A 48 -3.72 6.07 4.84
CA PHE A 48 -3.57 4.75 5.44
C PHE A 48 -3.74 4.87 6.94
N ALA A 49 -4.88 4.44 7.47
CA ALA A 49 -5.24 4.56 8.87
C ALA A 49 -5.04 3.24 9.63
N GLU A 50 -5.14 3.33 10.95
CA GLU A 50 -5.13 2.16 11.83
C GLU A 50 -6.31 1.22 11.51
N GLY A 51 -6.12 -0.07 11.83
CA GLY A 51 -7.14 -1.10 11.61
C GLY A 51 -7.33 -1.45 10.14
N ASP A 52 -6.26 -1.39 9.34
CA ASP A 52 -6.23 -1.81 7.94
C ASP A 52 -7.21 -1.03 7.03
N ASN A 53 -7.51 0.23 7.40
CA ASN A 53 -8.42 1.11 6.67
C ASN A 53 -7.64 2.06 5.74
N LEU A 54 -8.08 2.16 4.49
CA LEU A 54 -7.57 3.13 3.53
C LEU A 54 -8.72 4.07 3.16
N ILE A 55 -8.56 5.36 3.41
CA ILE A 55 -9.51 6.40 2.98
C ILE A 55 -8.91 7.10 1.77
N ILE A 56 -9.70 7.27 0.72
CA ILE A 56 -9.26 7.95 -0.50
C ILE A 56 -10.17 9.13 -0.75
N THR A 57 -9.57 10.30 -0.90
CA THR A 57 -10.27 11.55 -1.18
C THR A 57 -9.82 12.07 -2.53
N GLU A 58 -10.78 12.28 -3.43
CA GLU A 58 -10.55 12.86 -4.75
C GLU A 58 -11.34 14.17 -4.84
N VAL A 59 -10.63 15.29 -4.93
CA VAL A 59 -11.21 16.62 -5.06
C VAL A 59 -10.96 17.14 -6.46
N ALA A 60 -12.03 17.35 -7.22
CA ALA A 60 -12.05 18.06 -8.50
C ALA A 60 -12.77 19.42 -8.32
N THR A 61 -12.81 20.25 -9.36
CA THR A 61 -13.39 21.60 -9.32
C THR A 61 -14.82 21.63 -8.75
N ASP A 62 -15.67 20.70 -9.17
CA ASP A 62 -17.10 20.70 -8.84
C ASP A 62 -17.53 19.51 -7.96
N THR A 63 -16.61 18.62 -7.59
CA THR A 63 -16.97 17.37 -6.92
C THR A 63 -15.89 16.93 -5.95
N THR A 64 -16.31 16.45 -4.79
CA THR A 64 -15.46 15.74 -3.84
C THR A 64 -16.00 14.32 -3.67
N ILE A 65 -15.15 13.33 -3.92
CA ILE A 65 -15.45 11.91 -3.72
C ILE A 65 -14.62 11.44 -2.53
N ILE A 66 -15.28 10.77 -1.58
CA ILE A 66 -14.63 10.13 -0.43
C ILE A 66 -15.02 8.67 -0.45
N ASP A 67 -14.03 7.80 -0.64
CA ASP A 67 -14.17 6.35 -0.61
C ASP A 67 -13.38 5.74 0.54
N SER A 68 -13.76 4.53 0.91
CA SER A 68 -12.97 3.69 1.81
C SER A 68 -12.66 2.34 1.16
N ALA A 69 -11.52 1.79 1.55
CA ALA A 69 -11.00 0.50 1.13
C ALA A 69 -10.34 -0.18 2.34
N LYS A 70 -10.03 -1.45 2.20
CA LYS A 70 -9.15 -2.17 3.14
C LYS A 70 -7.77 -2.34 2.53
N TYR A 71 -6.75 -2.38 3.38
CA TYR A 71 -5.39 -2.68 2.93
C TYR A 71 -4.69 -3.70 3.84
N GLU A 72 -3.90 -4.60 3.26
CA GLU A 72 -3.08 -5.55 4.01
C GLU A 72 -1.62 -5.47 3.54
N ILE A 73 -0.70 -5.25 4.48
CA ILE A 73 0.74 -5.27 4.19
C ILE A 73 1.31 -6.67 4.38
N LYS A 74 1.99 -7.15 3.33
CA LYS A 74 2.76 -8.40 3.34
C LYS A 74 4.23 -8.10 3.11
N VAL A 75 5.09 -8.72 3.91
CA VAL A 75 6.54 -8.70 3.73
C VAL A 75 6.99 -10.14 3.59
N ASN A 76 7.59 -10.48 2.46
CA ASN A 76 8.06 -11.85 2.22
C ASN A 76 9.47 -12.07 2.78
N VAL A 77 9.95 -13.31 2.68
CA VAL A 77 11.24 -13.74 3.23
C VAL A 77 12.46 -13.04 2.63
N ILE A 78 12.35 -12.50 1.41
CA ILE A 78 13.41 -11.74 0.73
C ILE A 78 13.26 -10.22 0.93
N GLY A 79 12.35 -9.78 1.80
CA GLY A 79 12.12 -8.37 2.12
C GLY A 79 11.32 -7.59 1.08
N LYS A 80 10.73 -8.26 0.08
CA LYS A 80 9.77 -7.65 -0.85
C LYS A 80 8.50 -7.31 -0.09
N LYS A 81 8.00 -6.08 -0.26
CA LYS A 81 6.85 -5.53 0.45
C LYS A 81 5.71 -5.30 -0.53
N THR A 82 4.52 -5.77 -0.19
CA THR A 82 3.32 -5.57 -1.01
C THR A 82 2.16 -5.08 -0.17
N ILE A 83 1.23 -4.39 -0.81
CA ILE A 83 -0.06 -3.96 -0.25
C ILE A 83 -1.14 -4.65 -1.07
N LEU A 84 -1.99 -5.42 -0.41
CA LEU A 84 -3.26 -5.86 -1.01
C LEU A 84 -4.31 -4.79 -0.69
N ILE A 85 -4.98 -4.24 -1.69
CA ILE A 85 -6.11 -3.32 -1.52
C ILE A 85 -7.39 -4.04 -1.93
N THR A 86 -8.42 -3.96 -1.10
CA THR A 86 -9.75 -4.54 -1.35
C THR A 86 -10.87 -3.54 -1.05
N ASP A 87 -12.09 -3.87 -1.45
CA ASP A 87 -13.32 -3.08 -1.22
C ASP A 87 -13.41 -1.73 -1.96
N ARG A 88 -12.55 -1.49 -2.96
CA ARG A 88 -12.67 -0.38 -3.92
C ARG A 88 -12.34 -0.82 -5.34
N LYS A 89 -13.37 -1.10 -6.16
CA LYS A 89 -13.24 -1.70 -7.51
C LYS A 89 -12.13 -1.09 -8.39
N SER A 90 -11.99 0.23 -8.44
CA SER A 90 -10.98 0.90 -9.27
C SER A 90 -9.53 0.67 -8.81
N ASN A 91 -9.33 0.35 -7.53
CA ASN A 91 -8.02 0.26 -6.90
C ASN A 91 -7.71 -1.11 -6.31
N ASN A 92 -8.63 -2.07 -6.40
CA ASN A 92 -8.37 -3.42 -5.91
C ASN A 92 -7.15 -4.03 -6.61
N GLY A 93 -6.44 -4.86 -5.86
CA GLY A 93 -5.31 -5.63 -6.35
C GLY A 93 -4.10 -5.61 -5.42
N THR A 94 -3.03 -6.25 -5.87
CA THR A 94 -1.76 -6.33 -5.15
C THR A 94 -0.75 -5.36 -5.74
N TYR A 95 -0.26 -4.46 -4.89
CA TYR A 95 0.70 -3.41 -5.22
C TYR A 95 2.06 -3.75 -4.61
N LEU A 96 3.11 -3.69 -5.41
CA LEU A 96 4.48 -3.69 -4.97
C LEU A 96 4.86 -2.31 -4.43
N ILE A 97 5.44 -2.27 -3.22
CA ILE A 97 6.03 -1.05 -2.66
C ILE A 97 7.44 -0.89 -3.22
N ASN A 98 7.57 -0.13 -4.31
CA ASN A 98 8.85 0.16 -4.96
C ASN A 98 9.71 1.12 -4.14
N LYS A 99 9.10 2.08 -3.45
CA LYS A 99 9.78 3.01 -2.53
C LYS A 99 8.86 3.39 -1.38
N LEU A 100 9.40 3.38 -0.16
CA LEU A 100 8.71 3.88 1.04
C LEU A 100 9.73 4.51 1.99
N ASN A 101 9.66 5.83 2.14
CA ASN A 101 10.36 6.59 3.16
C ASN A 101 9.41 7.61 3.82
N LYS A 102 9.93 8.61 4.54
CA LYS A 102 9.08 9.57 5.27
C LYS A 102 8.32 10.56 4.36
N SER A 103 8.78 10.77 3.14
CA SER A 103 8.25 11.81 2.22
C SER A 103 7.80 11.28 0.87
N VAL A 104 8.16 10.04 0.51
CA VAL A 104 7.87 9.45 -0.80
C VAL A 104 7.37 8.01 -0.65
N LEU A 105 6.28 7.73 -1.35
CA LEU A 105 5.72 6.40 -1.56
C LEU A 105 5.58 6.16 -3.08
N LYS A 106 6.08 5.01 -3.56
CA LYS A 106 5.87 4.56 -4.94
C LYS A 106 5.27 3.16 -4.94
N LEU A 107 4.14 3.01 -5.60
CA LEU A 107 3.40 1.77 -5.73
C LEU A 107 3.29 1.36 -7.19
N GLU A 108 3.38 0.07 -7.45
CA GLU A 108 3.13 -0.53 -8.76
C GLU A 108 2.15 -1.70 -8.59
N ARG A 109 1.00 -1.65 -9.25
CA ARG A 109 0.07 -2.78 -9.24
C ARG A 109 0.64 -3.92 -10.08
N THR A 110 0.71 -5.10 -9.47
CA THR A 110 1.28 -6.32 -10.07
C THR A 110 0.24 -7.40 -10.32
N VAL A 111 -0.88 -7.35 -9.60
CA VAL A 111 -2.01 -8.29 -9.74
C VAL A 111 -3.31 -7.51 -9.57
N LYS A 112 -4.30 -7.78 -10.43
CA LYS A 112 -5.68 -7.29 -10.28
C LYS A 112 -6.41 -8.05 -9.17
N ASP A 113 -7.68 -7.74 -8.96
CA ASP A 113 -8.53 -8.39 -7.96
C ASP A 113 -9.00 -9.80 -8.34
N ASP A 114 -9.09 -10.07 -9.64
CA ASP A 114 -9.35 -11.40 -10.21
C ASP A 114 -8.11 -12.33 -10.21
N GLY A 115 -6.95 -11.84 -9.76
CA GLY A 115 -5.70 -12.60 -9.75
C GLY A 115 -4.89 -12.51 -11.06
N GLU A 116 -5.38 -11.79 -12.07
CA GLU A 116 -4.65 -11.60 -13.32
C GLU A 116 -3.49 -10.60 -13.17
N SER A 117 -2.37 -10.90 -13.82
CA SER A 117 -1.23 -9.98 -13.95
C SER A 117 -1.21 -9.24 -15.30
N ALA A 118 -1.91 -9.76 -16.32
CA ALA A 118 -1.97 -9.15 -17.64
C ALA A 118 -2.70 -7.79 -17.58
N GLY A 119 -2.02 -6.71 -17.97
CA GLY A 119 -2.56 -5.35 -17.88
C GLY A 119 -2.77 -4.84 -16.45
N ALA A 120 -2.17 -5.50 -15.45
CA ALA A 120 -2.30 -5.07 -14.05
C ALA A 120 -1.51 -3.79 -13.74
N PHE A 121 -0.52 -3.43 -14.55
CA PHE A 121 0.45 -2.37 -14.26
C PHE A 121 -0.19 -0.99 -14.15
N LEU A 122 -0.36 -0.52 -12.90
CA LEU A 122 -0.68 0.86 -12.56
C LEU A 122 0.41 1.40 -11.66
N TRP A 123 0.82 2.65 -11.90
CA TRP A 123 1.87 3.31 -11.17
C TRP A 123 1.28 4.47 -10.39
N TYR A 124 1.57 4.49 -9.09
CA TYR A 124 1.22 5.61 -8.23
C TYR A 124 2.46 6.13 -7.53
N GLU A 125 2.58 7.45 -7.53
CA GLU A 125 3.59 8.17 -6.77
C GLU A 125 2.88 9.10 -5.79
N PHE A 126 3.37 9.15 -4.56
CA PHE A 126 2.81 10.00 -3.53
C PHE A 126 3.90 10.75 -2.77
N VAL A 127 3.49 11.89 -2.22
CA VAL A 127 4.29 12.75 -1.36
C VAL A 127 3.57 13.04 -0.05
N LYS A 128 4.36 13.26 1.00
CA LYS A 128 3.94 13.68 2.35
C LYS A 128 4.46 15.09 2.62
#